data_AF-A0A317Z429-F1
#
_entry.id   AF-A0A317Z429-F1
#
_cell.length_a   1.000
_cell.length_b   1.000
_cell.length_c   1.000
_cell.angle_alpha   90.00
_cell.angle_beta   90.00
_cell.angle_gamma   90.00
#
_symmetry.space_group_name_H-M   'P 1'
#
loop_
_entity.id
_entity.type
_entity.pdbx_description
1 polymer ?
#
loop_
_entity_poly.entity_id
_entity_poly.type
_entity_poly.pdbx_seq_one_letter_code
_entity_poly.pdbx_strand_id
1 'polypeptide(L)' 'AHERLDDDGEKIFNLLVEYEGELPFWDKSSPEAIKEVFNMSKGAFKRAIGHLYKQRLINIETGKITLTRKGWTRVEEK' A
#
# COMPACT_ATOMS: atom_id res chain seq x y z
N ALA A 1 3.00 17.91 -11.69
CA ALA A 1 2.05 17.95 -10.55
C ALA A 1 2.72 17.23 -9.39
N HIS A 2 2.79 17.83 -8.20
CA HIS A 2 3.34 17.15 -7.03
C HIS A 2 2.46 15.93 -6.73
N GLU A 3 3.01 14.74 -6.94
CA GLU A 3 2.38 13.47 -6.61
C GLU A 3 2.34 13.32 -5.09
N ARG A 4 1.36 13.99 -4.46
CA ARG A 4 0.98 13.68 -3.08
C ARG A 4 0.30 12.32 -3.08
N LEU A 5 0.68 11.49 -2.12
CA LEU A 5 -0.11 10.31 -1.79
C LEU A 5 -1.46 10.79 -1.28
N ASP A 6 -2.54 10.20 -1.79
CA ASP A 6 -3.85 10.35 -1.18
C ASP A 6 -3.82 9.75 0.24
N ASP A 7 -4.68 10.23 1.16
CA ASP A 7 -4.78 9.75 2.54
C ASP A 7 -4.80 8.23 2.67
N ASP A 8 -5.53 7.54 1.76
CA ASP A 8 -5.61 6.08 1.75
C ASP A 8 -4.27 5.42 1.35
N GLY A 9 -3.54 6.02 0.41
CA GLY A 9 -2.23 5.54 -0.02
C GLY A 9 -1.17 5.70 1.07
N GLU A 10 -1.23 6.80 1.81
CA GLU A 10 -0.31 7.02 2.93
C GLU A 10 -0.57 6.03 4.08
N LYS A 11 -1.83 5.73 4.40
CA LYS A 11 -2.19 4.70 5.40
C LYS A 11 -1.64 3.32 5.04
N ILE A 12 -1.84 2.86 3.81
CA ILE A 12 -1.34 1.54 3.38
C ILE A 12 0.19 1.51 3.41
N PHE A 13 0.84 2.59 2.97
CA PHE A 13 2.29 2.69 2.97
C PHE A 13 2.86 2.61 4.39
N ASN A 14 2.29 3.36 5.34
CA ASN A 14 2.72 3.30 6.74
C ASN A 14 2.53 1.89 7.34
N LEU A 15 1.40 1.24 7.03
CA LEU A 15 1.15 -0.13 7.49
C LEU A 15 2.17 -1.11 6.90
N LEU A 16 2.52 -0.98 5.62
CA LEU A 16 3.58 -1.77 5.02
C LEU A 16 4.90 -1.60 5.76
N VAL A 17 5.28 -0.37 6.08
CA VAL A 17 6.53 -0.07 6.81
C VAL A 17 6.51 -0.68 8.22
N GLU A 18 5.38 -0.62 8.92
CA GLU A 18 5.20 -1.21 10.26
C GLU A 18 5.34 -2.73 10.24
N TYR A 19 4.90 -3.39 9.16
CA TYR A 19 5.01 -4.84 8.95
C TYR A 19 6.25 -5.21 8.11
N GLU A 20 7.38 -4.54 8.35
CA GLU A 20 8.68 -4.85 7.73
C GLU A 20 8.69 -4.83 6.19
N GLY A 21 7.77 -4.06 5.60
CA GLY A 21 7.63 -3.87 4.16
C GLY A 21 6.89 -4.99 3.44
N GLU A 22 6.21 -5.90 4.13
CA GLU A 22 5.40 -6.94 3.50
C GLU A 22 4.05 -7.11 4.18
N LEU A 23 2.97 -7.16 3.40
CA LEU A 23 1.64 -7.49 3.90
C LEU A 23 1.01 -8.62 3.08
N PRO A 24 0.34 -9.60 3.71
CA PRO A 24 -0.34 -10.71 3.04
C PRO A 24 -1.69 -10.29 2.44
N PHE A 25 -1.69 -9.16 1.73
CA PHE A 25 -2.85 -8.56 1.08
C PHE A 25 -2.54 -8.25 -0.38
N TRP A 26 -3.54 -8.34 -1.25
CA TRP A 26 -3.41 -8.03 -2.67
C TRP A 26 -4.79 -7.72 -3.28
N ASP A 27 -4.88 -7.49 -4.59
CA ASP A 27 -6.10 -6.99 -5.23
C ASP A 27 -7.34 -7.89 -5.03
N LYS A 28 -7.11 -9.19 -4.84
CA LYS A 28 -8.18 -10.19 -4.61
C LYS A 28 -8.48 -10.45 -3.14
N SER A 29 -7.82 -9.81 -2.19
CA SER A 29 -8.13 -9.96 -0.76
C SER A 29 -9.60 -9.65 -0.46
N SER A 30 -10.14 -10.32 0.56
CA SER A 30 -11.55 -10.19 0.95
C SER A 30 -11.87 -8.76 1.41
N PRO A 31 -13.02 -8.19 0.99
CA PRO A 31 -13.43 -6.85 1.43
C PRO A 31 -13.46 -6.68 2.96
N GLU A 32 -13.85 -7.74 3.67
CA GLU A 32 -13.96 -7.77 5.14
C GLU A 32 -12.57 -7.61 5.77
N ALA A 33 -11.61 -8.45 5.37
CA ALA A 33 -10.24 -8.39 5.87
C ALA A 33 -9.57 -7.04 5.54
N ILE A 34 -9.81 -6.48 4.35
CA ILE A 34 -9.31 -5.15 3.99
C ILE A 34 -9.91 -4.09 4.91
N LYS A 35 -11.20 -4.17 5.21
CA LYS A 35 -11.88 -3.21 6.07
C LYS A 35 -11.40 -3.33 7.52
N GLU A 36 -11.16 -4.53 8.01
CA GLU A 36 -10.67 -4.74 9.38
C GLU A 36 -9.24 -4.22 9.57
N VAL A 37 -8.34 -4.47 8.62
CA VAL A 37 -6.92 -4.10 8.74
C VAL A 37 -6.66 -2.65 8.35
N PHE A 38 -7.25 -2.18 7.25
CA PHE A 38 -6.95 -0.87 6.68
C PHE A 38 -8.05 0.17 6.95
N ASN A 39 -9.15 -0.21 7.61
CA ASN A 39 -10.33 0.62 7.85
C ASN A 39 -10.84 1.33 6.57
N MET A 40 -10.80 0.63 5.45
CA MET A 40 -11.18 1.17 4.14
C MET A 40 -11.98 0.15 3.32
N SER A 41 -12.71 0.65 2.32
CA SER A 41 -13.42 -0.22 1.38
C SER A 41 -12.44 -0.86 0.39
N LYS A 42 -12.80 -2.03 -0.16
CA LYS A 42 -12.02 -2.70 -1.22
C LYS A 42 -11.75 -1.79 -2.43
N GLY A 43 -12.69 -0.90 -2.76
CA GLY A 43 -12.51 0.08 -3.83
C GLY A 43 -11.50 1.19 -3.50
N ALA A 44 -11.45 1.65 -2.25
CA ALA A 44 -10.42 2.57 -1.78
C ALA A 44 -9.04 1.89 -1.75
N PHE A 45 -8.96 0.67 -1.21
CA PHE A 45 -7.75 -0.13 -1.19
C PHE A 45 -7.15 -0.31 -2.59
N LYS A 46 -7.94 -0.76 -3.56
CA LYS A 46 -7.48 -0.95 -4.95
C LYS A 46 -6.96 0.34 -5.59
N ARG A 47 -7.60 1.48 -5.33
CA ARG A 47 -7.13 2.79 -5.83
C ARG A 47 -5.80 3.17 -5.19
N ALA A 48 -5.70 3.05 -3.88
CA ALA A 48 -4.52 3.38 -3.09
C ALA A 48 -3.30 2.53 -3.47
N ILE A 49 -3.42 1.19 -3.50
CA ILE A 49 -2.32 0.32 -3.97
C ILE A 49 -1.97 0.58 -5.43
N GLY A 50 -2.95 0.93 -6.27
CA GLY A 50 -2.72 1.29 -7.67
C GLY A 50 -1.89 2.56 -7.83
N HIS A 51 -2.12 3.57 -6.98
CA HIS A 51 -1.33 4.81 -6.97
C HIS A 51 0.11 4.54 -6.49
N LEU A 52 0.26 3.80 -5.39
CA LEU A 52 1.56 3.39 -4.85
C LEU A 52 2.37 2.56 -5.86
N TYR A 53 1.70 1.65 -6.58
CA TYR A 53 2.32 0.82 -7.61
C TYR A 53 2.77 1.66 -8.82
N LYS A 54 1.95 2.61 -9.29
CA LYS A 54 2.33 3.55 -10.36
C LYS A 54 3.56 4.38 -9.98
N GLN A 55 3.67 4.78 -8.71
CA GLN A 55 4.84 5.49 -8.19
C GLN A 55 6.07 4.60 -7.98
N ARG A 56 5.92 3.28 -8.19
CA ARG A 56 6.91 2.24 -7.93
C ARG A 56 7.37 2.18 -6.47
N LEU A 57 6.51 2.58 -5.53
CA LEU A 57 6.80 2.52 -4.08
C LEU A 57 6.52 1.12 -3.52
N ILE A 58 5.54 0.42 -4.09
CA ILE A 58 5.19 -0.95 -3.72
C ILE A 58 5.20 -1.85 -4.95
N ASN A 59 5.37 -3.14 -4.71
CA ASN A 59 5.13 -4.22 -5.66
C ASN A 59 3.89 -4.98 -5.24
N ILE A 60 3.09 -5.40 -6.21
CA ILE A 60 1.87 -6.18 -5.97
C ILE A 60 2.09 -7.56 -6.59
N GLU A 61 2.09 -8.59 -5.77
CA GLU A 61 2.25 -9.98 -6.18
C GLU A 61 1.02 -10.79 -5.80
N THR A 62 0.92 -12.00 -6.35
CA THR A 62 -0.17 -12.91 -5.99
C THR A 62 -0.06 -13.29 -4.51
N GLY A 63 -0.98 -12.77 -3.70
CA GLY A 63 -1.09 -13.07 -2.27
C GLY A 63 -0.42 -12.06 -1.34
N LYS A 64 0.35 -11.10 -1.86
CA LYS A 64 1.04 -10.11 -1.01
C LYS A 64 1.36 -8.80 -1.73
N ILE A 65 1.55 -7.76 -0.92
CA ILE A 65 2.13 -6.49 -1.34
C ILE A 65 3.46 -6.32 -0.60
N THR A 66 4.48 -5.86 -1.31
CA THR A 66 5.82 -5.65 -0.76
C THR A 66 6.30 -4.24 -1.05
N LEU A 67 7.09 -3.66 -0.15
CA LEU A 67 7.72 -2.36 -0.34
C LEU A 67 8.90 -2.52 -1.30
N THR A 68 9.02 -1.62 -2.27
CA THR A 68 10.18 -1.64 -3.17
C THR A 68 11.35 -0.90 -2.53
N ARG A 69 12.53 -1.03 -3.14
CA ARG A 69 13.70 -0.19 -2.79
C ARG A 69 13.37 1.30 -2.76
N LYS A 70 12.58 1.80 -3.72
CA LYS A 70 12.17 3.21 -3.77
C LYS A 70 11.23 3.57 -2.63
N GLY A 71 10.35 2.63 -2.24
CA GLY A 71 9.53 2.76 -1.04
C GLY A 71 10.40 2.94 0.20
N TRP A 72 11.41 2.09 0.39
CA TRP A 72 12.31 2.17 1.54
C TRP A 72 13.09 3.48 1.58
N THR A 73 13.65 3.90 0.44
CA THR A 73 14.33 5.20 0.34
C THR A 73 13.42 6.36 0.78
N ARG A 74 12.13 6.33 0.41
CA ARG A 74 11.17 7.36 0.85
C ARG A 74 10.96 7.39 2.37
N VAL A 75 11.09 6.26 3.06
CA VAL A 75 10.99 6.20 4.53
C VAL A 75 12.21 6.85 5.17
N GLU A 76 13.40 6.58 4.64
CA GLU A 76 14.66 7.13 5.14
C GLU A 76 14.81 8.64 4.91
N GLU A 77 14.13 9.17 3.88
CA GLU A 77 14.12 10.62 3.56
C GLU A 77 13.05 11.42 4.32
N LYS A 78 12.16 10.76 5.08
CA LYS A 78 11.05 11.40 5.81
C LYS A 78 11.40 11.55 7.29
#